data_AF-X6PB06-F1
#
_entry.id   AF-X6PB06-F1
#
_cell.length_a   1.000
_cell.length_b   1.000
_cell.length_c   1.000
_cell.angle_alpha   90.00
_cell.angle_beta   90.00
_cell.angle_gamma   90.00
#
_symmetry.space_group_name_H-M   'P 1'
#
loop_
_entity.id
_entity.type
_entity.pdbx_description
1 polymer ?
#
loop_
_entity_poly.entity_id
_entity_poly.type
_entity_poly.pdbx_seq_one_letter_code
_entity_poly.pdbx_strand_id
1 'polypeptide(L)'
;MYTYTYVCYHNQRACIHIQMNNKQMLGAACGGALGAAFGAPIGGALLSIELTRTFYPVTNYWTAFCCGISASSVARVALRFIGDVHFLQTYDGGTPTKFVKEGGNTYQTVELIFSLVLGLICGIVGLSLVKFSAWFVRFRRKYQTKYLGSHPYGITLVVVIFFSTIQFFIGYFSFGPSRGTVNDLFLQKDLTHCEHLVFKGVERPACYFNDWTSRNVIFNLFLTSTTYFFFTATLQTLPFPAGIVGPSLNLGLLVGRMVGEILQI
;
A
#
# COMPACT_ATOMS: atom_id res chain seq x y z
N MET A 1 35.04 -0.32 5.57
CA MET A 1 35.12 -1.69 5.00
C MET A 1 36.33 -2.45 5.53
N TYR A 2 37.55 -1.90 5.47
CA TYR A 2 38.79 -2.55 5.91
C TYR A 2 38.81 -3.06 7.37
N THR A 3 38.19 -2.35 8.32
CA THR A 3 38.13 -2.75 9.73
C THR A 3 37.24 -3.97 9.97
N TYR A 4 36.20 -4.15 9.15
CA TYR A 4 35.21 -5.22 9.31
C TYR A 4 35.75 -6.56 8.81
N THR A 5 36.48 -6.54 7.69
CA THR A 5 37.17 -7.71 7.15
C THR A 5 38.28 -8.19 8.07
N TYR A 6 39.02 -7.27 8.71
CA TYR A 6 40.13 -7.60 9.62
C TYR A 6 39.65 -8.31 10.90
N VAL A 7 38.56 -7.81 11.52
CA VAL A 7 37.96 -8.42 12.72
C VAL A 7 37.36 -9.79 12.42
N CYS A 8 36.74 -9.96 11.26
CA CYS A 8 36.14 -11.25 10.86
C CYS A 8 37.18 -12.32 10.53
N TYR A 9 38.37 -11.95 10.07
CA TYR A 9 39.46 -12.89 9.81
C TYR A 9 40.07 -13.44 11.10
N HIS A 10 40.21 -12.59 12.13
CA HIS A 10 40.91 -12.97 13.36
C HIS A 10 40.01 -13.57 14.45
N ASN A 11 38.70 -13.28 14.43
CA ASN A 11 37.74 -13.80 15.41
C ASN A 11 36.34 -14.00 14.81
N GLN A 12 36.06 -15.22 14.36
CA GLN A 12 34.77 -15.59 13.77
C GLN A 12 33.58 -15.38 14.73
N ARG A 13 33.75 -15.55 16.04
CA ARG A 13 32.67 -15.31 17.01
C ARG A 13 32.33 -13.83 17.12
N ALA A 14 33.33 -12.96 17.17
CA ALA A 14 33.12 -11.51 17.20
C ALA A 14 32.41 -11.02 15.92
N CYS A 15 32.80 -11.55 14.75
CA CYS A 15 32.14 -11.23 13.47
C CYS A 15 30.63 -11.53 13.48
N ILE A 16 30.25 -12.71 13.97
CA ILE A 16 28.86 -13.15 14.04
C ILE A 16 28.05 -12.21 14.95
N HIS A 17 28.60 -11.82 16.10
CA HIS A 17 27.94 -10.86 17.00
C HIS A 17 27.69 -9.50 16.34
N ILE A 18 28.67 -8.93 15.64
CA ILE A 18 28.48 -7.63 14.98
C ILE A 18 27.47 -7.73 13.84
N GLN A 19 27.49 -8.81 13.05
CA GLN A 19 26.48 -9.04 12.00
C GLN A 19 25.07 -9.20 12.59
N MET A 20 24.93 -9.92 13.71
CA MET A 20 23.66 -10.08 14.41
C MET A 20 23.13 -8.72 14.88
N ASN A 21 23.96 -7.91 15.53
CA ASN A 21 23.60 -6.57 16.02
C ASN A 21 23.24 -5.62 14.88
N ASN A 22 24.00 -5.62 13.78
CA ASN A 22 23.67 -4.79 12.62
C ASN A 22 22.33 -5.16 12.02
N LYS A 23 22.07 -6.46 11.83
CA LYS A 23 20.76 -6.91 11.38
C LYS A 23 19.67 -6.50 12.36
N GLN A 24 19.94 -6.41 13.68
CA GLN A 24 18.93 -6.08 14.69
C GLN A 24 18.54 -4.61 14.56
N MET A 25 19.54 -3.75 14.41
CA MET A 25 19.35 -2.34 14.14
C MET A 25 18.61 -2.10 12.83
N LEU A 26 18.93 -2.83 11.74
CA LEU A 26 18.17 -2.76 10.48
C LEU A 26 16.70 -3.18 10.65
N GLY A 27 16.44 -4.25 11.43
CA GLY A 27 15.07 -4.67 11.74
C GLY A 27 14.31 -3.61 12.53
N ALA A 28 14.92 -3.02 13.55
CA ALA A 28 14.30 -1.95 14.31
C ALA A 28 14.03 -0.70 13.44
N ALA A 29 14.98 -0.32 12.58
CA ALA A 29 14.82 0.79 11.66
C ALA A 29 13.71 0.54 10.61
N CYS A 30 13.58 -0.70 10.12
CA CYS A 30 12.48 -1.09 9.24
C CYS A 30 11.12 -0.96 9.94
N GLY A 31 10.99 -1.46 11.18
CA GLY A 31 9.79 -1.28 12.00
C GLY A 31 9.46 0.20 12.25
N GLY A 32 10.47 1.01 12.55
CA GLY A 32 10.38 2.47 12.66
C GLY A 32 9.83 3.13 11.40
N ALA A 33 10.42 2.82 10.24
CA ALA A 33 10.01 3.37 8.94
C ALA A 33 8.59 2.97 8.55
N LEU A 34 8.21 1.70 8.72
CA LEU A 34 6.85 1.22 8.46
C LEU A 34 5.84 1.87 9.42
N GLY A 35 6.19 1.98 10.69
CA GLY A 35 5.38 2.66 11.71
C GLY A 35 5.13 4.13 11.40
N ALA A 36 6.15 4.85 10.92
CA ALA A 36 6.04 6.23 10.49
C ALA A 36 5.25 6.39 9.18
N ALA A 37 5.47 5.51 8.19
CA ALA A 37 4.81 5.57 6.89
C ALA A 37 3.29 5.33 6.98
N PHE A 38 2.85 4.36 7.78
CA PHE A 38 1.44 4.02 7.95
C PHE A 38 0.77 4.71 9.14
N GLY A 39 1.55 5.34 10.02
CA GLY A 39 1.04 5.84 11.30
C GLY A 39 0.57 4.73 12.26
N ALA A 40 0.96 3.47 12.01
CA ALA A 40 0.54 2.28 12.75
C ALA A 40 1.76 1.55 13.33
N PRO A 41 2.21 1.89 14.56
CA PRO A 41 3.48 1.39 15.11
C PRO A 41 3.48 -0.12 15.39
N ILE A 42 2.36 -0.68 15.87
CA ILE A 42 2.23 -2.13 16.12
C ILE A 42 2.31 -2.90 14.79
N GLY A 43 1.53 -2.47 13.79
CA GLY A 43 1.53 -3.08 12.46
C GLY A 43 2.89 -2.99 11.76
N GLY A 44 3.56 -1.83 11.85
CA GLY A 44 4.90 -1.64 11.30
C GLY A 44 5.96 -2.56 11.93
N ALA A 45 5.92 -2.75 13.26
CA ALA A 45 6.83 -3.66 13.95
C ALA A 45 6.61 -5.12 13.56
N LEU A 46 5.35 -5.57 13.49
CA LEU A 46 5.01 -6.94 13.08
C LEU A 46 5.38 -7.21 11.62
N LEU A 47 5.06 -6.28 10.71
CA LEU A 47 5.41 -6.39 9.30
C LEU A 47 6.93 -6.40 9.09
N SER A 48 7.67 -5.63 9.88
CA SER A 48 9.14 -5.68 9.84
C SER A 48 9.68 -7.06 10.20
N ILE A 49 9.05 -7.78 11.12
CA ILE A 49 9.50 -9.11 11.53
C ILE A 49 9.24 -10.13 10.44
N GLU A 50 8.03 -10.11 9.90
CA GLU A 50 7.59 -11.00 8.82
C GLU A 50 8.47 -10.85 7.57
N LEU A 51 8.87 -9.62 7.21
CA LEU A 51 9.63 -9.36 5.99
C LEU A 51 11.15 -9.53 6.13
N THR A 52 11.73 -9.32 7.32
CA THR A 52 13.19 -9.21 7.45
C THR A 52 13.89 -10.48 7.92
N ARG A 53 13.23 -11.38 8.67
CA ARG A 53 13.90 -12.56 9.22
C ARG A 53 13.00 -13.76 9.41
N THR A 54 13.57 -14.94 9.19
CA THR A 54 13.00 -16.23 9.60
C THR A 54 13.06 -16.47 11.11
N PHE A 55 14.11 -15.98 11.78
CA PHE A 55 14.27 -16.07 13.23
C PHE A 55 14.44 -14.68 13.84
N TYR A 56 13.51 -14.32 14.73
CA TYR A 56 13.47 -13.00 15.35
C TYR A 56 13.39 -13.12 16.88
N PRO A 57 14.44 -12.73 17.63
CA PRO A 57 14.41 -12.74 19.09
C PRO A 57 13.37 -11.76 19.64
N VAL A 58 12.61 -12.18 20.65
CA VAL A 58 11.56 -11.37 21.29
C VAL A 58 12.12 -10.08 21.91
N THR A 59 13.37 -10.07 22.35
CA THR A 59 14.01 -8.84 22.87
C THR A 59 14.13 -7.75 21.80
N ASN A 60 14.39 -8.14 20.54
CA ASN A 60 14.47 -7.20 19.43
C ASN A 60 13.10 -6.67 19.02
N TYR A 61 12.02 -7.39 19.36
CA TYR A 61 10.65 -6.99 19.03
C TYR A 61 10.33 -5.69 19.75
N TRP A 62 10.68 -5.62 21.04
CA TRP A 62 10.52 -4.43 21.85
C TRP A 62 11.30 -3.25 21.29
N THR A 63 12.53 -3.47 20.80
CA THR A 63 13.32 -2.41 20.17
C THR A 63 12.66 -1.88 18.91
N ALA A 64 12.16 -2.76 18.04
CA ALA A 64 11.45 -2.37 16.82
C ALA A 64 10.13 -1.66 17.13
N PHE A 65 9.39 -2.12 18.15
CA PHE A 65 8.14 -1.53 18.60
C PHE A 65 8.33 -0.12 19.17
N CYS A 66 9.29 0.06 20.09
CA CYS A 66 9.63 1.37 20.65
C CYS A 66 10.10 2.34 19.56
N CYS A 67 10.90 1.86 18.59
CA CYS A 67 11.31 2.65 17.43
C CYS A 67 10.10 3.03 16.54
N GLY A 68 9.17 2.11 16.32
CA GLY A 68 7.90 2.36 15.62
C GLY A 68 7.07 3.45 16.27
N ILE A 69 6.90 3.41 17.60
CA ILE A 69 6.14 4.43 18.35
C ILE A 69 6.81 5.79 18.24
N SER A 70 8.12 5.87 18.50
CA SER A 70 8.83 7.14 18.47
C SER A 70 8.83 7.75 17.07
N ALA A 71 9.10 6.95 16.03
CA ALA A 71 9.09 7.41 14.64
C ALA A 71 7.70 7.87 14.19
N SER A 72 6.64 7.12 14.51
CA SER A 72 5.26 7.49 14.18
C SER A 72 4.83 8.78 14.91
N SER A 73 5.18 8.92 16.18
CA SER A 73 4.87 10.12 16.97
C SER A 73 5.58 11.35 16.42
N VAL A 74 6.89 11.24 16.13
CA VAL A 74 7.68 12.32 15.53
C VAL A 74 7.15 12.69 14.15
N ALA A 75 6.82 11.71 13.31
CA ALA A 75 6.24 11.96 11.99
C ALA A 75 4.92 12.73 12.08
N ARG A 76 4.00 12.31 12.96
CA ARG A 76 2.72 13.01 13.18
C ARG A 76 2.92 14.44 13.67
N VAL A 77 3.81 14.63 14.64
CA VAL A 77 4.10 15.96 15.20
C VAL A 77 4.73 16.85 14.14
N ALA A 78 5.72 16.37 13.40
CA ALA A 78 6.38 17.11 12.32
C ALA A 78 5.37 17.52 11.24
N LEU A 79 4.49 16.61 10.83
CA LEU A 79 3.48 16.88 9.79
C LEU A 79 2.41 17.87 10.25
N ARG A 80 2.10 17.92 11.55
CA ARG A 80 1.25 18.96 12.13
C ARG A 80 1.91 20.34 12.08
N PHE A 81 3.23 20.41 12.31
CA PHE A 81 3.98 21.67 12.22
C PHE A 81 4.14 22.15 10.77
N ILE A 82 4.18 21.24 9.81
CA ILE A 82 4.25 21.53 8.37
C ILE A 82 2.84 21.78 7.78
N GLY A 83 1.84 22.04 8.63
CA GLY A 83 0.39 21.88 8.44
C GLY A 83 -0.34 22.56 7.27
N ASP A 84 0.36 23.13 6.28
CA ASP A 84 -0.24 23.78 5.10
C ASP A 84 -0.01 23.04 3.76
N VAL A 85 0.77 21.96 3.74
CA VAL A 85 0.98 21.16 2.52
C VAL A 85 0.11 19.90 2.53
N HIS A 86 -1.04 20.00 1.85
CA HIS A 86 -1.99 18.91 1.57
C HIS A 86 -1.34 17.62 1.04
N PHE A 87 -0.14 17.71 0.43
CA PHE A 87 0.63 16.58 -0.08
C PHE A 87 1.30 15.71 1.01
N LEU A 88 1.76 16.32 2.12
CA LEU A 88 2.57 15.63 3.13
C LEU A 88 1.75 15.01 4.27
N GLN A 89 0.46 15.28 4.38
CA GLN A 89 -0.39 14.70 5.43
C GLN A 89 -0.33 13.16 5.38
N THR A 90 0.38 12.55 6.33
CA THR A 90 0.27 11.11 6.63
C THR A 90 -1.18 10.80 6.95
N TYR A 91 -1.56 9.53 6.73
CA TYR A 91 -2.84 8.94 7.14
C TYR A 91 -3.33 9.56 8.45
N ASP A 92 -4.19 10.57 8.35
CA ASP A 92 -4.73 11.21 9.53
C ASP A 92 -5.81 10.27 10.03
N GLY A 93 -5.64 9.76 11.25
CA GLY A 93 -6.75 9.12 11.97
C GLY A 93 -7.96 10.04 12.17
N GLY A 94 -7.88 11.30 11.71
CA GLY A 94 -8.94 12.31 11.64
C GLY A 94 -10.06 12.05 10.62
N THR A 95 -9.95 11.05 9.75
CA THR A 95 -11.13 10.48 9.05
C THR A 95 -11.36 9.05 9.53
N PRO A 96 -11.73 8.86 10.81
CA PRO A 96 -12.10 7.54 11.27
C PRO A 96 -13.30 7.08 10.42
N THR A 97 -13.14 5.98 9.70
CA THR A 97 -14.24 5.29 9.04
C THR A 97 -15.15 4.79 10.15
N LYS A 98 -16.17 5.59 10.47
CA LYS A 98 -17.11 5.26 11.54
C LYS A 98 -18.04 4.19 11.00
N PHE A 99 -17.71 2.93 11.26
CA PHE A 99 -18.65 1.83 11.08
C PHE A 99 -19.77 1.98 12.12
N VAL A 100 -20.91 2.50 11.69
CA VAL A 100 -22.12 2.61 12.52
C VAL A 100 -22.66 1.19 12.72
N LYS A 101 -22.75 0.77 13.98
CA LYS A 101 -23.41 -0.46 14.40
C LYS A 101 -24.92 -0.25 14.40
N GLU A 102 -25.57 -0.36 13.25
CA GLU A 102 -27.03 -0.47 13.23
C GLU A 102 -27.40 -1.94 13.50
N GLY A 103 -28.08 -2.23 14.61
CA GLY A 103 -28.74 -3.53 14.79
C GLY A 103 -27.92 -4.68 15.43
N GLY A 104 -27.00 -4.40 16.35
CA GLY A 104 -26.51 -5.39 17.34
C GLY A 104 -25.41 -6.35 16.86
N ASN A 105 -25.44 -6.82 15.60
CA ASN A 105 -24.41 -7.70 15.04
C ASN A 105 -23.60 -6.97 13.94
N THR A 106 -22.27 -6.96 14.07
CA THR A 106 -21.36 -6.31 13.12
C THR A 106 -21.08 -7.18 11.88
N TYR A 107 -21.28 -8.49 11.99
CA TYR A 107 -21.19 -9.43 10.88
C TYR A 107 -22.15 -10.60 11.13
N GLN A 108 -22.65 -11.19 10.07
CA GLN A 108 -23.35 -12.47 10.12
C GLN A 108 -22.38 -13.63 9.88
N THR A 109 -22.62 -14.80 10.47
CA THR A 109 -21.74 -15.97 10.26
C THR A 109 -21.63 -16.37 8.78
N VAL A 110 -22.67 -16.09 7.97
CA VAL A 110 -22.68 -16.34 6.52
C VAL A 110 -21.68 -15.42 5.79
N GLU A 111 -21.50 -14.17 6.23
CA GLU A 111 -20.54 -13.21 5.64
C GLU A 111 -19.09 -13.65 5.83
N LEU A 112 -18.80 -14.49 6.85
CA LEU A 112 -17.48 -15.07 7.05
C LEU A 112 -17.08 -16.00 5.89
N ILE A 113 -18.04 -16.74 5.33
CA ILE A 113 -17.80 -17.63 4.18
C ILE A 113 -17.44 -16.78 2.96
N PHE A 114 -18.18 -15.70 2.70
CA PHE A 114 -17.86 -14.76 1.63
C PHE A 114 -16.50 -14.08 1.83
N SER A 115 -16.14 -13.75 3.07
CA SER A 115 -14.82 -13.20 3.41
C SER A 115 -13.68 -14.20 3.13
N LEU A 116 -13.90 -15.49 3.36
CA LEU A 116 -12.94 -16.55 3.04
C LEU A 116 -12.77 -16.71 1.52
N VAL A 117 -13.87 -16.70 0.76
CA VAL A 117 -13.84 -16.73 -0.72
C VAL A 117 -13.13 -15.50 -1.26
N LEU A 118 -13.41 -14.31 -0.71
CA LEU A 118 -12.70 -13.07 -1.07
C LEU A 118 -11.19 -13.18 -0.81
N GLY A 119 -10.79 -13.76 0.34
CA GLY A 119 -9.40 -14.04 0.65
C GLY A 119 -8.72 -14.94 -0.40
N LEU A 120 -9.43 -15.98 -0.86
CA LEU A 120 -8.93 -16.86 -1.93
C LEU A 120 -8.76 -16.11 -3.26
N ILE A 121 -9.75 -15.30 -3.64
CA ILE A 121 -9.70 -14.47 -4.86
C ILE A 121 -8.50 -13.51 -4.79
N CYS A 122 -8.34 -12.79 -3.68
CA CYS A 122 -7.21 -11.88 -3.45
C CYS A 122 -5.86 -12.63 -3.49
N GLY A 123 -5.79 -13.85 -2.96
CA GLY A 123 -4.61 -14.70 -3.04
C GLY A 123 -4.25 -15.09 -4.48
N ILE A 124 -5.23 -15.46 -5.30
CA ILE A 124 -5.04 -15.80 -6.73
C ILE A 124 -4.59 -14.56 -7.52
N VAL A 125 -5.19 -13.40 -7.26
CA VAL A 125 -4.78 -12.13 -7.86
C VAL A 125 -3.35 -11.78 -7.46
N GLY A 126 -2.99 -11.94 -6.18
CA GLY A 126 -1.63 -11.72 -5.68
C GLY A 126 -0.60 -12.65 -6.34
N LEU A 127 -0.89 -13.95 -6.45
CA LEU A 127 -0.03 -14.92 -7.15
C LEU A 127 0.17 -14.52 -8.62
N SER A 128 -0.92 -14.10 -9.27
CA SER A 128 -0.90 -13.66 -10.66
C SER A 128 -0.06 -12.39 -10.83
N LEU A 129 -0.17 -11.43 -9.90
CA LEU A 129 0.62 -10.19 -9.88
C LEU A 129 2.11 -10.49 -9.80
N VAL A 130 2.54 -11.39 -8.92
CA VAL A 130 3.95 -11.78 -8.75
C VAL A 130 4.47 -12.46 -10.02
N LYS A 131 3.72 -13.43 -10.57
CA LYS A 131 4.11 -14.12 -11.81
C LYS A 131 4.20 -13.16 -13.00
N PHE A 132 3.23 -12.25 -13.13
CA PHE A 132 3.22 -11.26 -14.21
C PHE A 132 4.38 -10.26 -14.07
N SER A 133 4.67 -9.79 -12.86
CA SER A 133 5.83 -8.91 -12.60
C SER A 133 7.15 -9.58 -12.96
N ALA A 134 7.32 -10.86 -12.60
CA ALA A 134 8.50 -11.65 -12.96
C ALA A 134 8.59 -11.90 -14.48
N TRP A 135 7.46 -12.13 -15.16
CA TRP A 135 7.40 -12.22 -16.61
C TRP A 135 7.79 -10.89 -17.27
N PHE A 136 7.27 -9.78 -16.78
CA PHE A 136 7.56 -8.44 -17.31
C PHE A 136 9.03 -8.05 -17.13
N VAL A 137 9.67 -8.39 -16.01
CA VAL A 137 11.13 -8.19 -15.83
C VAL A 137 11.92 -8.95 -16.90
N ARG A 138 11.55 -10.19 -17.20
CA ARG A 138 12.21 -11.00 -18.25
C ARG A 138 11.97 -10.41 -19.64
N PHE A 139 10.73 -10.01 -19.92
CA PHE A 139 10.34 -9.32 -21.15
C PHE A 139 11.17 -8.05 -21.35
N ARG A 140 11.22 -7.19 -20.33
CA ARG A 140 12.01 -5.96 -20.33
C ARG A 140 13.48 -6.24 -20.64
N ARG A 141 14.12 -7.16 -19.89
CA ARG A 141 15.55 -7.48 -20.10
C ARG A 141 15.84 -7.99 -21.51
N LYS A 142 14.92 -8.76 -22.12
CA LYS A 142 15.09 -9.30 -23.49
C LYS A 142 14.93 -8.23 -24.57
N TYR A 143 13.97 -7.33 -24.42
CA TYR A 143 13.60 -6.38 -25.48
C TYR A 143 14.20 -4.98 -25.32
N GLN A 144 14.61 -4.59 -24.11
CA GLN A 144 15.20 -3.28 -23.82
C GLN A 144 16.43 -3.01 -24.68
N THR A 145 17.41 -3.92 -24.64
CA THR A 145 18.67 -3.77 -25.37
C THR A 145 18.46 -3.78 -26.89
N LYS A 146 17.43 -4.50 -27.38
CA LYS A 146 17.16 -4.65 -28.81
C LYS A 146 16.49 -3.42 -29.43
N TYR A 147 15.50 -2.83 -28.75
CA TYR A 147 14.65 -1.80 -29.35
C TYR A 147 14.89 -0.38 -28.82
N LEU A 148 15.28 -0.23 -27.55
CA LEU A 148 15.35 1.07 -26.88
C LEU A 148 16.78 1.49 -26.50
N GLY A 149 17.78 0.73 -26.95
CA GLY A 149 19.19 1.00 -26.73
C GLY A 149 19.66 0.71 -25.30
N SER A 150 20.83 1.25 -24.95
CA SER A 150 21.46 1.02 -23.64
C SER A 150 20.77 1.78 -22.49
N HIS A 151 19.99 2.84 -22.80
CA HIS A 151 19.41 3.71 -21.79
C HIS A 151 18.23 3.04 -21.05
N PRO A 152 18.29 2.87 -19.72
CA PRO A 152 17.28 2.12 -18.97
C PRO A 152 15.92 2.85 -18.83
N TYR A 153 15.88 4.15 -19.12
CA TYR A 153 14.69 4.99 -18.93
C TYR A 153 13.73 5.01 -20.13
N GLY A 154 14.12 4.47 -21.29
CA GLY A 154 13.26 4.49 -22.48
C GLY A 154 11.94 3.71 -22.26
N ILE A 155 12.03 2.50 -21.68
CA ILE A 155 10.85 1.67 -21.41
C ILE A 155 9.99 2.35 -20.35
N THR A 156 10.61 2.97 -19.34
CA THR A 156 9.91 3.73 -18.31
C THR A 156 9.03 4.82 -18.92
N LEU A 157 9.56 5.61 -19.85
CA LEU A 157 8.82 6.69 -20.48
C LEU A 157 7.62 6.18 -21.28
N VAL A 158 7.82 5.13 -22.08
CA VAL A 158 6.74 4.50 -22.87
C VAL A 158 5.64 3.95 -21.96
N VAL A 159 6.03 3.23 -20.90
CA VAL A 159 5.11 2.62 -19.94
C VAL A 159 4.31 3.69 -19.20
N VAL A 160 4.97 4.75 -18.72
CA VAL A 160 4.30 5.86 -18.00
C VAL A 160 3.30 6.57 -18.91
N ILE A 161 3.69 6.94 -20.14
CA ILE A 161 2.79 7.61 -21.10
C ILE A 161 1.56 6.74 -21.38
N PHE A 162 1.78 5.44 -21.63
CA PHE A 162 0.70 4.50 -21.89
C PHE A 162 -0.30 4.42 -20.73
N PHE A 163 0.20 4.27 -19.50
CA PHE A 163 -0.67 4.17 -18.33
C PHE A 163 -1.35 5.48 -17.95
N SER A 164 -0.66 6.62 -18.05
CA SER A 164 -1.28 7.93 -17.84
C SER A 164 -2.41 8.20 -18.84
N THR A 165 -2.21 7.80 -20.10
CA THR A 165 -3.25 7.90 -21.14
C THR A 165 -4.45 7.03 -20.79
N ILE A 166 -4.23 5.78 -20.39
CA ILE A 166 -5.32 4.87 -19.98
C ILE A 166 -6.08 5.42 -18.77
N GLN A 167 -5.38 5.87 -17.73
CA GLN A 167 -6.01 6.40 -16.52
C GLN A 167 -6.85 7.64 -16.81
N PHE A 168 -6.40 8.51 -17.72
CA PHE A 168 -7.16 9.68 -18.16
C PHE A 168 -8.53 9.30 -18.75
N PHE A 169 -8.62 8.19 -19.51
CA PHE A 169 -9.87 7.73 -20.09
C PHE A 169 -10.83 7.03 -19.11
N ILE A 170 -10.34 6.56 -17.96
CA ILE A 170 -11.17 5.86 -16.97
C ILE A 170 -11.98 6.85 -16.13
N GLY A 171 -11.32 7.91 -15.63
CA GLY A 171 -11.95 8.88 -14.75
C GLY A 171 -10.95 9.53 -13.79
N TYR A 172 -11.40 10.59 -13.13
CA TYR A 172 -10.61 11.35 -12.17
C TYR A 172 -10.32 10.52 -10.91
N PHE A 173 -11.23 9.65 -10.49
CA PHE A 173 -11.02 8.71 -9.37
C PHE A 173 -9.84 7.73 -9.58
N SER A 174 -9.48 7.42 -10.84
CA SER A 174 -8.38 6.49 -11.17
C SER A 174 -7.02 7.18 -11.35
N PHE A 175 -6.99 8.47 -11.71
CA PHE A 175 -5.75 9.25 -11.85
C PHE A 175 -5.43 10.11 -10.62
N GLY A 176 -6.44 10.42 -9.81
CA GLY A 176 -6.32 11.25 -8.63
C GLY A 176 -5.41 10.66 -7.54
N PRO A 177 -5.15 11.42 -6.47
CA PRO A 177 -4.31 10.95 -5.38
C PRO A 177 -4.92 9.70 -4.75
N SER A 178 -4.12 8.64 -4.70
CA SER A 178 -4.54 7.32 -4.20
C SER A 178 -5.13 7.33 -2.80
N ARG A 179 -4.74 8.29 -1.96
CA ARG A 179 -5.32 8.50 -0.62
C ARG A 179 -6.81 8.82 -0.67
N GLY A 180 -7.23 9.65 -1.62
CA GLY A 180 -8.64 9.97 -1.84
C GLY A 180 -9.43 8.72 -2.23
N THR A 181 -8.86 7.91 -3.12
CA THR A 181 -9.49 6.67 -3.59
C THR A 181 -9.67 5.69 -2.44
N VAL A 182 -8.64 5.54 -1.59
CA VAL A 182 -8.70 4.68 -0.39
C VAL A 182 -9.79 5.15 0.57
N ASN A 183 -9.88 6.46 0.80
CA ASN A 183 -10.90 7.02 1.68
C ASN A 183 -12.31 6.71 1.16
N ASP A 184 -12.54 6.85 -0.15
CA ASP A 184 -13.83 6.54 -0.78
C ASP A 184 -14.17 5.05 -0.71
N LEU A 185 -13.19 4.16 -0.91
CA LEU A 185 -13.40 2.71 -0.87
C LEU A 185 -13.77 2.21 0.54
N PHE A 186 -13.35 2.92 1.59
CA PHE A 186 -13.69 2.61 2.98
C PHE A 186 -14.99 3.28 3.48
N LEU A 187 -15.70 4.02 2.63
CA LEU A 187 -16.99 4.60 3.01
C LEU A 187 -18.00 3.50 3.36
N GLN A 188 -18.79 3.69 4.41
CA GLN A 188 -19.82 2.73 4.80
C GLN A 188 -21.04 2.78 3.87
N LYS A 189 -21.37 3.96 3.34
CA LYS A 189 -22.48 4.16 2.40
C LYS A 189 -22.08 3.73 0.97
N ASP A 190 -23.09 3.55 0.12
CA ASP A 190 -22.90 3.26 -1.30
C ASP A 190 -22.16 4.40 -2.00
N LEU A 191 -21.26 4.05 -2.92
CA LEU A 191 -20.56 5.05 -3.76
C LEU A 191 -21.51 5.78 -4.72
N THR A 192 -22.78 5.37 -4.79
CA THR A 192 -23.82 5.97 -5.63
C THR A 192 -24.38 7.27 -5.05
N HIS A 193 -24.44 7.38 -3.72
CA HIS A 193 -25.02 8.53 -3.01
C HIS A 193 -23.98 9.21 -2.10
N CYS A 194 -23.19 10.09 -2.71
CA CYS A 194 -22.28 11.00 -2.02
C CYS A 194 -23.03 12.16 -1.36
N GLU A 195 -23.79 11.87 -0.31
CA GLU A 195 -24.57 12.87 0.44
C GLU A 195 -23.65 13.70 1.33
N HIS A 196 -23.71 15.04 1.30
CA HIS A 196 -22.84 15.91 2.10
C HIS A 196 -22.92 15.57 3.60
N LEU A 197 -21.78 15.22 4.21
CA LEU A 197 -21.71 14.99 5.64
C LEU A 197 -21.59 16.36 6.34
N VAL A 198 -22.66 16.78 7.02
CA VAL A 198 -22.63 17.96 7.88
C VAL A 198 -21.93 17.58 9.19
N PHE A 199 -20.65 17.93 9.30
CA PHE A 199 -19.88 17.74 10.54
C PHE A 199 -19.62 19.10 11.19
N LYS A 200 -20.21 19.34 12.37
CA LYS A 200 -20.07 20.60 13.13
C LYS A 200 -20.40 21.87 12.30
N GLY A 201 -21.44 21.82 11.47
CA GLY A 201 -21.86 22.97 10.66
C GLY A 201 -20.94 23.30 9.48
N VAL A 202 -19.95 22.46 9.19
CA VAL A 202 -19.11 22.56 7.99
C VAL A 202 -19.47 21.39 7.08
N GLU A 203 -19.99 21.70 5.89
CA GLU A 203 -20.23 20.72 4.84
C GLU A 203 -18.88 20.20 4.34
N ARG A 204 -18.61 18.92 4.55
CA ARG A 204 -17.50 18.24 3.88
C ARG A 204 -18.09 17.28 2.84
N PRO A 205 -17.54 17.24 1.61
CA PRO A 205 -17.98 16.25 0.65
C PRO A 205 -17.73 14.86 1.26
N ALA A 206 -18.76 14.01 1.28
CA ALA A 206 -18.64 12.67 1.87
C ALA A 206 -17.71 11.77 1.05
N CYS A 207 -17.63 12.04 -0.25
CA CYS A 207 -16.71 11.40 -1.18
C CYS A 207 -15.59 12.38 -1.55
N TYR A 208 -14.37 11.88 -1.64
CA TYR A 208 -13.24 12.61 -2.21
C TYR A 208 -13.42 12.78 -3.72
N PHE A 209 -13.99 11.77 -4.40
CA PHE A 209 -14.31 11.80 -5.82
C PHE A 209 -15.82 11.62 -6.07
N ASN A 210 -16.39 12.43 -6.97
CA ASN A 210 -17.83 12.41 -7.29
C ASN A 210 -18.16 11.67 -8.60
N ASP A 211 -17.18 11.11 -9.29
CA ASP A 211 -17.31 10.56 -10.64
C ASP A 211 -17.50 9.03 -10.69
N TRP A 212 -17.56 8.36 -9.53
CA TRP A 212 -17.83 6.93 -9.40
C TRP A 212 -19.14 6.49 -10.07
N THR A 213 -20.16 7.35 -10.04
CA THR A 213 -21.54 7.08 -10.53
C THR A 213 -21.76 7.38 -12.02
N SER A 214 -20.75 7.87 -12.74
CA SER A 214 -20.89 8.34 -14.13
C SER A 214 -21.37 7.28 -15.14
N ARG A 215 -21.18 5.99 -14.84
CA ARG A 215 -21.62 4.88 -15.70
C ARG A 215 -22.27 3.78 -14.86
N ASN A 216 -21.47 2.84 -14.37
CA ASN A 216 -21.87 1.81 -13.42
C ASN A 216 -20.72 1.69 -12.42
N VAL A 217 -21.02 1.76 -11.13
CA VAL A 217 -20.01 1.71 -10.06
C VAL A 217 -19.20 0.41 -10.16
N ILE A 218 -19.87 -0.73 -10.35
CA ILE A 218 -19.22 -2.04 -10.51
C ILE A 218 -18.30 -2.07 -11.74
N PHE A 219 -18.73 -1.51 -12.87
CA PHE A 219 -17.92 -1.46 -14.09
C PHE A 219 -16.68 -0.58 -13.91
N ASN A 220 -16.83 0.57 -13.24
CA ASN A 220 -15.75 1.50 -12.94
C ASN A 220 -14.73 0.89 -11.97
N LEU A 221 -15.20 0.17 -10.94
CA LEU A 221 -14.36 -0.59 -10.01
C LEU A 221 -13.61 -1.72 -10.71
N PHE A 222 -14.28 -2.46 -11.60
CA PHE A 222 -13.65 -3.52 -12.38
C PHE A 222 -12.55 -3.00 -13.31
N LEU A 223 -12.86 -1.94 -14.06
CA LEU A 223 -11.90 -1.32 -14.99
C LEU A 223 -10.68 -0.78 -14.22
N THR A 224 -10.90 -0.12 -13.10
CA THR A 224 -9.84 0.47 -12.27
C THR A 224 -9.01 -0.61 -11.57
N SER A 225 -9.64 -1.66 -11.04
CA SER A 225 -8.92 -2.80 -10.47
C SER A 225 -8.01 -3.45 -11.51
N THR A 226 -8.53 -3.66 -12.74
CA THR A 226 -7.77 -4.25 -13.84
C THR A 226 -6.58 -3.38 -14.23
N THR A 227 -6.75 -2.06 -14.36
CA THR A 227 -5.65 -1.17 -14.71
C THR A 227 -4.62 -1.05 -13.60
N TYR A 228 -5.04 -0.96 -12.33
CA TYR A 228 -4.12 -0.99 -11.18
C TYR A 228 -3.32 -2.28 -11.10
N PHE A 229 -3.91 -3.43 -11.46
CA PHE A 229 -3.19 -4.71 -11.52
C PHE A 229 -2.02 -4.65 -12.50
N PHE A 230 -2.27 -4.26 -13.76
CA PHE A 230 -1.23 -4.18 -14.78
C PHE A 230 -0.21 -3.06 -14.50
N PHE A 231 -0.69 -1.92 -14.02
CA PHE A 231 0.13 -0.76 -13.67
C PHE A 231 1.10 -1.08 -12.52
N THR A 232 0.59 -1.63 -11.42
CA THR A 232 1.42 -2.01 -10.27
C THR A 232 2.47 -3.03 -10.67
N ALA A 233 2.09 -4.04 -11.46
CA ALA A 233 2.99 -5.11 -11.83
C ALA A 233 4.12 -4.67 -12.79
N THR A 234 3.87 -3.66 -13.62
CA THR A 234 4.87 -3.11 -14.56
C THR A 234 5.71 -2.02 -13.91
N LEU A 235 5.09 -1.01 -13.29
CA LEU A 235 5.80 0.15 -12.75
C LEU A 235 6.81 -0.20 -11.66
N GLN A 236 6.48 -1.14 -10.77
CA GLN A 236 7.37 -1.51 -9.68
C GLN A 236 8.69 -2.11 -10.15
N THR A 237 8.73 -2.63 -11.39
CA THR A 237 9.92 -3.26 -11.94
C THR A 237 10.89 -2.25 -12.53
N LEU A 238 10.43 -1.02 -12.79
CA LEU A 238 11.17 0.03 -13.48
C LEU A 238 12.33 0.58 -12.61
N PRO A 239 13.36 1.17 -13.23
CA PRO A 239 14.58 1.63 -12.55
C PRO A 239 14.37 2.99 -11.84
N PHE A 240 13.39 3.09 -10.94
CA PHE A 240 13.20 4.23 -10.04
C PHE A 240 12.82 3.73 -8.64
N PRO A 241 13.11 4.51 -7.57
CA PRO A 241 12.73 4.11 -6.22
C PRO A 241 11.20 4.08 -6.10
N ALA A 242 10.64 2.88 -5.92
CA ALA A 242 9.21 2.64 -5.80
C ALA A 242 8.90 1.65 -4.67
N GLY A 243 7.73 1.81 -4.04
CA GLY A 243 7.20 0.88 -3.04
C GLY A 243 6.00 0.11 -3.57
N ILE A 244 5.91 -1.18 -3.25
CA ILE A 244 4.79 -2.05 -3.70
C ILE A 244 3.57 -1.99 -2.76
N VAL A 245 3.76 -1.75 -1.47
CA VAL A 245 2.73 -1.96 -0.43
C VAL A 245 1.48 -1.10 -0.65
N GLY A 246 1.65 0.19 -0.98
CA GLY A 246 0.52 1.10 -1.22
C GLY A 246 -0.34 0.70 -2.42
N PRO A 247 0.24 0.56 -3.63
CA PRO A 247 -0.51 0.10 -4.80
C PRO A 247 -1.16 -1.28 -4.62
N SER A 248 -0.52 -2.23 -3.94
CA SER A 248 -1.13 -3.54 -3.67
C SER A 248 -2.30 -3.46 -2.70
N LEU A 249 -2.23 -2.56 -1.70
CA LEU A 249 -3.36 -2.31 -0.79
C LEU A 249 -4.55 -1.74 -1.56
N ASN A 250 -4.32 -0.74 -2.42
CA ASN A 250 -5.38 -0.14 -3.23
C ASN A 250 -6.05 -1.16 -4.15
N LEU A 251 -5.25 -2.02 -4.80
CA LEU A 251 -5.79 -3.10 -5.62
C LEU A 251 -6.69 -4.05 -4.80
N GLY A 252 -6.25 -4.42 -3.59
CA GLY A 252 -7.05 -5.24 -2.68
C GLY A 252 -8.37 -4.57 -2.27
N LEU A 253 -8.33 -3.26 -1.99
CA LEU A 253 -9.52 -2.47 -1.66
C LEU A 253 -10.49 -2.37 -2.83
N LEU A 254 -9.99 -2.16 -4.06
CA LEU A 254 -10.82 -2.12 -5.26
C LEU A 254 -11.54 -3.45 -5.49
N VAL A 255 -10.83 -4.58 -5.38
CA VAL A 255 -11.42 -5.92 -5.51
C VAL A 255 -12.42 -6.19 -4.38
N GLY A 256 -12.06 -5.87 -3.13
CA GLY A 256 -12.92 -6.04 -1.97
C GLY A 256 -14.20 -5.23 -2.08
N ARG A 257 -14.10 -3.95 -2.47
CA ARG A 257 -15.27 -3.09 -2.67
C ARG A 257 -16.15 -3.58 -3.82
N MET A 258 -15.56 -4.00 -4.94
CA MET A 258 -16.30 -4.57 -6.05
C MET A 258 -17.13 -5.79 -5.64
N VAL A 259 -16.55 -6.71 -4.87
CA VAL A 259 -17.28 -7.87 -4.34
C VAL A 259 -18.36 -7.44 -3.34
N GLY A 260 -18.08 -6.45 -2.48
CA GLY A 260 -19.06 -5.89 -1.56
C GLY A 260 -20.30 -5.34 -2.28
N GLU A 261 -20.11 -4.52 -3.32
CA GLU A 261 -21.21 -3.94 -4.11
C GLU A 261 -21.99 -5.01 -4.91
N ILE A 262 -21.37 -6.14 -5.26
CA ILE A 262 -22.06 -7.28 -5.89
C ILE A 262 -22.90 -8.06 -4.86
N LEU A 263 -22.42 -8.16 -3.63
CA LEU A 263 -23.07 -8.89 -2.54
C LEU A 263 -24.16 -8.07 -1.83
N GLN A 264 -24.23 -6.75 -2.05
CA GLN A 264 -25.34 -5.90 -1.62
C GLN A 264 -26.65 -6.39 -2.27
N ILE A 265 -27.28 -7.35 -1.59
CA ILE A 265 -28.62 -7.90 -1.84
C ILE A 265 -29.44 -7.67 -0.58
#